data_AF-A0A7X3RKH3-F1
#
_entry.id   AF-A0A7X3RKH3-F1
#
_cell.length_a   1.000
_cell.length_b   1.000
_cell.length_c   1.000
_cell.angle_alpha   90.00
_cell.angle_beta   90.00
_cell.angle_gamma   90.00
#
_symmetry.space_group_name_H-M   'P 1'
#
loop_
_entity.id
_entity.type
_entity.pdbx_description
1 polymer ?
#
loop_
_entity_poly.entity_id
_entity_poly.type
_entity_poly.pdbx_seq_one_letter_code
_entity_poly.pdbx_strand_id
1 'polypeptide(L)' 'IGVPTPGAYRELINSDSERYGGSNMGNLGTVHTEPIASHGHPQSLQITLPPLAAVMFKPE' A
#
# COMPACT_ATOMS: atom_id res chain seq x y z
N ILE A 1 -1.48 0.05 -8.02
CA ILE A 1 -2.27 -1.20 -7.83
C ILE A 1 -3.75 -0.85 -7.83
N GLY A 2 -4.55 -1.43 -8.73
CA GLY A 2 -6.00 -1.21 -8.74
C GLY A 2 -6.71 -1.69 -7.47
N VAL A 3 -7.66 -0.91 -6.97
CA VAL A 3 -8.44 -1.20 -5.75
C VAL A 3 -9.92 -0.84 -5.93
N PRO A 4 -10.86 -1.55 -5.29
CA PRO A 4 -12.28 -1.42 -5.60
C PRO A 4 -12.94 -0.13 -5.09
N THR A 5 -12.46 0.44 -3.97
CA THR A 5 -13.08 1.60 -3.33
C THR A 5 -12.12 2.79 -3.27
N PRO A 6 -12.60 4.03 -3.49
CA PRO A 6 -11.81 5.24 -3.27
C PRO A 6 -11.62 5.47 -1.77
N GLY A 7 -10.57 6.21 -1.39
CA GLY A 7 -10.34 6.66 -0.02
C GLY A 7 -8.92 6.48 0.46
N ALA A 8 -8.77 6.40 1.78
CA ALA A 8 -7.51 6.14 2.45
C ALA A 8 -7.36 4.64 2.73
N TYR A 9 -6.17 4.13 2.45
CA TYR A 9 -5.79 2.74 2.73
C TYR A 9 -4.65 2.74 3.74
N ARG A 10 -4.93 2.22 4.93
CA ARG A 10 -3.95 2.12 6.00
C ARG A 10 -3.06 0.91 5.79
N GLU A 11 -1.74 1.12 5.83
CA GLU A 11 -0.73 0.05 5.84
C GLU A 11 -0.79 -0.66 7.20
N LEU A 12 -1.29 -1.89 7.21
CA LEU A 12 -1.43 -2.70 8.42
C LEU A 12 -0.16 -3.47 8.74
N ILE A 13 0.49 -4.02 7.71
CA ILE A 13 1.68 -4.84 7.82
C ILE A 13 2.65 -4.40 6.74
N ASN A 14 3.91 -4.23 7.12
CA ASN A 14 5.04 -4.09 6.23
C ASN A 14 6.15 -5.00 6.75
N SER A 15 6.46 -6.08 6.04
CA SER A 15 7.48 -7.04 6.47
C SER A 15 8.90 -6.47 6.40
N ASP A 16 9.11 -5.33 5.72
CA ASP A 16 10.39 -4.61 5.68
C ASP A 16 10.55 -3.61 6.84
N SER A 17 9.58 -3.51 7.76
CA SER A 17 9.72 -2.63 8.91
C SER A 17 11.00 -2.93 9.71
N GLU A 18 11.65 -1.89 10.24
CA GLU A 18 12.80 -2.03 11.15
C GLU A 18 12.50 -2.94 12.36
N ARG A 19 11.21 -3.02 12.77
CA ARG A 19 10.75 -3.89 13.85
C ARG A 19 10.92 -5.38 13.55
N TYR A 20 10.96 -5.73 12.26
CA TYR A 20 11.22 -7.08 11.77
C TYR A 20 12.66 -7.24 11.24
N GLY A 21 13.52 -6.23 11.41
CA GLY A 21 14.89 -6.23 10.92
C GLY A 21 15.03 -5.87 9.44
N GLY A 22 13.99 -5.31 8.81
CA GLY A 22 14.05 -4.81 7.43
C GLY A 22 14.63 -3.41 7.31
N SER A 23 14.61 -2.87 6.08
CA SER A 23 15.20 -1.56 5.75
C SER A 23 14.32 -0.36 6.11
N ASN A 24 13.11 -0.62 6.59
CA ASN A 24 12.08 0.35 6.94
C ASN A 24 11.59 1.20 5.75
N MET A 25 11.76 0.70 4.52
CA MET A 25 11.11 1.29 3.35
C MET A 25 9.62 0.97 3.40
N GLY A 26 8.76 1.91 3.00
CA GLY A 26 7.32 1.69 3.05
C GLY A 26 6.52 2.90 2.64
N ASN A 27 5.25 2.92 3.06
CA ASN A 27 4.24 3.87 2.58
C ASN A 27 3.80 4.89 3.65
N LEU A 28 4.60 5.07 4.70
CA LEU A 28 4.37 6.04 5.78
C LEU A 28 2.98 5.91 6.45
N GLY A 29 2.46 4.68 6.49
CA GLY A 29 1.26 4.32 7.25
C GLY A 29 -0.08 4.45 6.51
N THR A 30 -0.26 5.39 5.58
CA THR A 30 -1.52 5.54 4.83
C THR A 30 -1.29 6.04 3.42
N VAL A 31 -2.01 5.45 2.45
CA VAL A 31 -1.95 5.81 1.04
C VAL A 31 -3.34 6.19 0.56
N HIS A 32 -3.45 7.26 -0.21
CA HIS A 32 -4.70 7.69 -0.83
C HIS A 32 -4.84 7.10 -2.23
N THR A 33 -6.07 6.78 -2.60
CA THR A 33 -6.39 6.34 -3.96
C THR A 33 -6.37 7.50 -4.94
N GLU A 34 -5.98 7.20 -6.18
CA GLU A 34 -6.12 8.08 -7.33
C GLU A 34 -7.17 7.51 -8.31
N PRO A 35 -7.92 8.37 -9.03
CA PRO A 35 -8.91 7.96 -10.01
C PRO A 35 -8.28 7.51 -11.34
N ILE A 36 -7.34 6.57 -11.24
CA ILE A 36 -6.62 5.97 -12.36
C ILE A 36 -7.03 4.51 -12.44
N ALA A 37 -7.57 4.11 -13.59
CA ALA A 37 -8.02 2.74 -13.81
C ALA A 37 -6.83 1.77 -13.86
N SER A 38 -6.91 0.68 -13.09
CA SER A 38 -5.85 -0.34 -13.01
C SER A 38 -6.44 -1.66 -12.51
N HIS A 39 -5.90 -2.80 -12.96
CA HIS A 39 -6.32 -4.15 -12.53
C HIS A 39 -7.85 -4.40 -12.54
N GLY A 40 -8.59 -3.79 -13.47
CA GLY A 40 -10.06 -3.92 -13.55
C GLY A 40 -10.84 -3.06 -12.55
N HIS A 41 -10.19 -2.15 -11.83
CA HIS A 41 -10.80 -1.24 -10.87
C HIS A 41 -10.68 0.24 -11.31
N PRO A 42 -11.64 1.10 -10.91
CA PRO A 42 -11.64 2.51 -11.28
C PRO A 42 -10.69 3.38 -10.43
N GLN A 43 -10.17 2.83 -9.33
CA GLN A 43 -9.25 3.50 -8.43
C GLN A 43 -7.94 2.71 -8.34
N SER A 44 -6.84 3.39 -8.04
CA SER A 44 -5.57 2.72 -7.80
C SER A 44 -4.75 3.39 -6.70
N LEU A 45 -3.84 2.63 -6.09
CA LEU A 45 -2.85 3.10 -5.13
C LEU A 45 -1.47 3.17 -5.78
N GLN A 46 -0.79 4.30 -5.61
CA GLN A 46 0.65 4.39 -5.83
C GLN A 46 1.36 3.96 -4.54
N ILE A 47 2.08 2.84 -4.59
CA ILE A 47 2.74 2.27 -3.41
C ILE A 47 4.24 2.09 -3.66
N THR A 48 5.03 2.28 -2.62
CA THR A 48 6.40 1.80 -2.50
C THR A 48 6.37 0.36 -2.04
N LEU A 49 6.88 -0.56 -2.87
CA LEU A 49 7.06 -1.96 -2.50
C LEU A 49 8.53 -2.20 -2.16
N PRO A 50 8.88 -2.49 -0.90
CA PRO A 50 10.26 -2.78 -0.52
C PRO A 50 10.79 -4.09 -1.13
N PRO A 51 12.11 -4.24 -1.29
CA PRO A 51 12.70 -5.45 -1.85
C PRO A 51 12.43 -6.67 -0.96
N LEU A 52 11.99 -7.77 -1.58
CA LEU A 52 11.68 -9.05 -0.89
C LEU A 52 10.67 -8.93 0.27
N ALA A 53 9.78 -7.93 0.23
CA ALA A 53 8.81 -7.67 1.28
C ALA A 53 7.36 -7.89 0.84
N ALA A 54 6.49 -8.10 1.83
CA ALA A 54 5.05 -8.09 1.68
C ALA A 54 4.46 -6.92 2.48
N VAL A 55 3.52 -6.21 1.85
CA VAL A 55 2.74 -5.13 2.47
C VAL A 55 1.26 -5.45 2.42
N MET A 56 0.52 -5.14 3.49
CA MET A 56 -0.92 -5.35 3.58
C MET A 56 -1.62 -4.04 3.89
N PHE A 57 -2.67 -3.74 3.12
CA PHE A 57 -3.47 -2.53 3.28
C PHE A 57 -4.92 -2.86 3.61
N LYS A 58 -5.57 -1.96 4.34
CA LYS A 58 -7.02 -2.00 4.60
C LYS A 58 -7.64 -0.64 4.30
N PRO A 59 -8.77 -0.58 3.57
CA PRO A 59 -9.55 0.65 3.47
C PRO A 59 -10.01 1.12 4.87
N GLU A 60 -9.89 2.42 5.14
CA GLU A 60 -10.52 3.01 6.34
C GLU A 60 -12.04 3.13 6.22
#